data_AF-A0A9P9I6R6-F1
#
_entry.id   AF-A0A9P9I6R6-F1
#
_cell.length_a   1.000
_cell.length_b   1.000
_cell.length_c   1.000
_cell.angle_alpha   90.00
_cell.angle_beta   90.00
_cell.angle_gamma   90.00
#
_symmetry.space_group_name_H-M   'P 1'
#
loop_
_entity.id
_entity.type
_entity.pdbx_description
1 polymer ?
#
loop_
_entity_poly.entity_id
_entity_poly.type
_entity_poly.pdbx_seq_one_letter_code
_entity_poly.pdbx_strand_id
1 'polypeptide(L)'
;PRNSFRQLPDENAYPVALSICSESRAHTLKSFCRMRHYSQPGWSFYFSPTRDILWLSSYLWSLEEEDVTALSTSYGRQLANVQNVILSVTDWSEIADLEILRLLGGVNTIQILLAVNQTPADVLQLQHRVQLQFGDDERWCSIFRIVDRLYNVCGEV
;
A
#
# COMPACT_ATOMS: atom_id res chain seq x y z
N PRO A 1 -27.06 -19.43 8.13
CA PRO A 1 -26.67 -18.61 9.31
C PRO A 1 -25.38 -17.84 9.00
N ARG A 2 -25.52 -16.55 8.68
CA ARG A 2 -24.40 -15.64 8.41
C ARG A 2 -23.71 -15.34 9.73
N ASN A 3 -22.61 -16.05 10.01
CA ASN A 3 -21.75 -15.68 11.12
C ASN A 3 -21.04 -14.39 10.76
N SER A 4 -21.55 -13.32 11.39
CA SER A 4 -20.92 -12.04 11.55
C SER A 4 -19.56 -12.21 12.22
N PHE A 5 -18.53 -12.41 11.41
CA PHE A 5 -17.18 -12.05 11.81
C PHE A 5 -17.15 -10.52 11.91
N ARG A 6 -17.34 -9.99 13.11
CA ARG A 6 -16.59 -8.80 13.53
C ARG A 6 -15.12 -9.23 13.58
N GLN A 7 -14.52 -9.44 12.42
CA GLN A 7 -13.07 -9.39 12.30
C GLN A 7 -12.71 -7.96 12.69
N LEU A 8 -11.94 -7.85 13.77
CA LEU A 8 -11.17 -6.63 14.02
C LEU A 8 -10.56 -6.21 12.69
N PRO A 9 -10.66 -4.92 12.31
CA PRO A 9 -10.08 -4.49 11.06
C PRO A 9 -8.61 -4.85 11.12
N ASP A 10 -8.19 -5.66 10.16
CA ASP A 10 -6.79 -5.82 9.85
C ASP A 10 -6.22 -4.40 9.73
N GLU A 11 -5.26 -4.06 10.60
CA GLU A 11 -4.83 -2.67 10.83
C GLU A 11 -4.29 -2.03 9.53
N ASN A 12 -3.95 -2.85 8.54
CA ASN A 12 -3.43 -2.46 7.24
C ASN A 12 -4.47 -2.57 6.10
N ALA A 13 -5.71 -3.01 6.37
CA ALA A 13 -6.78 -3.11 5.36
C ALA A 13 -7.16 -1.75 4.74
N TYR A 14 -6.83 -0.65 5.40
CA TYR A 14 -7.14 0.69 4.95
C TYR A 14 -6.18 1.71 5.57
N PRO A 15 -6.08 2.94 5.01
CA PRO A 15 -5.26 4.01 5.56
C PRO A 15 -5.49 4.21 7.08
N VAL A 16 -4.44 4.05 7.89
CA VAL A 16 -4.50 4.05 9.38
C VAL A 16 -5.30 5.22 9.95
N ALA A 17 -5.21 6.41 9.36
CA ALA A 17 -5.94 7.58 9.83
C ALA A 17 -7.48 7.45 9.77
N LEU A 18 -8.02 6.44 9.07
CA LEU A 18 -9.45 6.12 9.07
C LEU A 18 -9.93 5.45 10.37
N SER A 19 -9.05 4.83 11.18
CA SER A 19 -9.38 4.18 12.46
C SER A 19 -9.12 5.04 13.70
N ILE A 20 -8.46 6.19 13.57
CA ILE A 20 -8.04 7.02 14.72
C ILE A 20 -9.21 7.80 15.34
N CYS A 21 -9.72 8.82 14.65
CA CYS A 21 -10.82 9.67 15.11
C CYS A 21 -11.59 10.23 13.92
N SER A 22 -12.74 10.86 14.18
CA SER A 22 -13.60 11.45 13.15
C SER A 22 -12.86 12.50 12.30
N GLU A 23 -12.02 13.33 12.92
CA GLU A 23 -11.26 14.39 12.24
C GLU A 23 -10.18 13.81 11.33
N SER A 24 -9.38 12.85 11.82
CA SER A 24 -8.37 12.16 11.02
C SER A 24 -9.00 11.40 9.85
N ARG A 25 -10.17 10.79 10.07
CA ARG A 25 -10.94 10.13 9.01
C ARG A 25 -11.41 11.11 7.95
N ALA A 26 -11.99 12.24 8.37
CA ALA A 26 -12.46 13.27 7.46
C ALA A 26 -11.29 13.87 6.65
N HIS A 27 -10.13 14.09 7.28
CA HIS A 27 -8.93 14.54 6.61
C HIS A 27 -8.43 13.52 5.57
N THR A 28 -8.36 12.24 5.93
CA THR A 28 -7.90 11.16 5.05
C THR A 28 -8.82 10.94 3.87
N LEU A 29 -10.14 11.01 4.08
CA LEU A 29 -11.11 10.88 2.98
C LEU A 29 -11.14 12.11 2.04
N LYS A 30 -10.51 13.23 2.39
CA LYS A 30 -10.28 14.34 1.45
C LYS A 30 -9.17 14.02 0.46
N SER A 31 -8.18 13.21 0.84
CA SER A 31 -7.00 12.93 0.03
C SER A 31 -7.00 11.54 -0.58
N PHE A 32 -7.57 10.53 0.08
CA PHE A 32 -7.69 9.17 -0.40
C PHE A 32 -9.12 8.84 -0.82
N CYS A 33 -9.24 8.24 -1.99
CA CYS A 33 -10.47 7.68 -2.52
C CYS A 33 -10.40 6.16 -2.48
N ARG A 34 -11.46 5.51 -1.98
CA ARG A 34 -11.58 4.06 -2.09
C ARG A 34 -12.08 3.70 -3.49
N MET A 35 -11.25 3.02 -4.27
CA MET A 35 -11.67 2.38 -5.51
C MET A 35 -12.25 1.01 -5.16
N ARG A 36 -13.56 0.86 -5.39
CA ARG A 36 -14.27 -0.39 -5.11
C ARG A 36 -14.30 -1.24 -6.36
N HIS A 37 -13.74 -2.44 -6.28
CA HIS A 37 -13.96 -3.42 -7.33
C HIS A 37 -15.37 -4.00 -7.20
N TYR A 38 -16.07 -4.09 -8.33
CA TYR A 38 -17.51 -4.34 -8.34
C TYR A 38 -17.89 -5.74 -7.84
N SER A 39 -17.15 -6.77 -8.25
CA SER A 39 -17.47 -8.17 -7.95
C SER A 39 -16.64 -8.76 -6.80
N GLN A 40 -15.46 -8.22 -6.52
CA GLN A 40 -14.52 -8.75 -5.52
C GLN A 40 -14.13 -7.66 -4.52
N PRO A 41 -14.75 -7.59 -3.33
CA PRO A 41 -14.43 -6.58 -2.33
C PRO A 41 -12.96 -6.56 -1.89
N GLY A 42 -12.29 -7.72 -1.89
CA GLY A 42 -10.85 -7.84 -1.56
C GLY A 42 -9.93 -7.17 -2.57
N TRP A 43 -10.38 -6.93 -3.80
CA TRP A 43 -9.62 -6.20 -4.82
C TRP A 43 -9.85 -4.69 -4.75
N SER A 44 -10.54 -4.21 -3.72
CA SER A 44 -10.72 -2.78 -3.51
C SER A 44 -9.47 -2.19 -2.87
N PHE A 45 -9.08 -0.99 -3.27
CA PHE A 45 -7.89 -0.33 -2.75
C PHE A 45 -8.11 1.17 -2.57
N TYR A 46 -7.24 1.81 -1.78
CA TYR A 46 -7.26 3.25 -1.58
C TYR A 46 -6.19 3.91 -2.43
N PHE A 47 -6.58 4.96 -3.12
CA PHE A 47 -5.70 5.74 -3.97
C PHE A 47 -5.84 7.23 -3.66
N SER A 48 -4.72 7.94 -3.54
CA SER A 48 -4.70 9.38 -3.43
C SER A 48 -4.34 10.01 -4.78
N PRO A 49 -5.30 10.55 -5.54
CA PRO A 49 -5.02 11.11 -6.87
C PRO A 49 -4.18 12.38 -6.81
N THR A 50 -4.24 13.14 -5.71
CA THR A 50 -3.48 14.39 -5.55
C THR A 50 -2.01 14.15 -5.25
N ARG A 51 -1.68 12.98 -4.67
CA ARG A 51 -0.32 12.59 -4.31
C ARG A 51 0.21 11.43 -5.14
N ASP A 52 -0.63 10.87 -6.00
CA ASP A 52 -0.39 9.64 -6.75
C ASP A 52 0.12 8.49 -5.86
N ILE A 53 -0.61 8.23 -4.75
CA ILE A 53 -0.25 7.21 -3.76
C ILE A 53 -1.28 6.08 -3.77
N LEU A 54 -0.83 4.86 -3.99
CA LEU A 54 -1.59 3.63 -3.75
C LEU A 54 -1.30 3.07 -2.35
N TRP A 55 -2.36 2.82 -1.58
CA TRP A 55 -2.27 2.11 -0.31
C TRP A 55 -2.24 0.60 -0.56
N LEU A 56 -1.11 -0.05 -0.27
CA LEU A 56 -0.98 -1.50 -0.35
C LEU A 56 -1.60 -2.14 0.89
N SER A 57 -2.92 -2.25 0.88
CA SER A 57 -3.65 -2.94 1.95
C SER A 57 -3.38 -4.43 1.95
N SER A 58 -3.43 -5.07 3.11
CA SER A 58 -3.32 -6.53 3.28
C SER A 58 -4.18 -7.37 2.32
N TYR A 59 -5.33 -6.87 1.87
CA TYR A 59 -6.13 -7.59 0.87
C TYR A 59 -5.45 -7.75 -0.50
N LEU A 60 -4.57 -6.80 -0.88
CA LEU A 60 -3.78 -6.90 -2.11
C LEU A 60 -2.57 -7.83 -1.95
N TRP A 61 -2.23 -8.20 -0.71
CA TRP A 61 -1.07 -9.03 -0.39
C TRP A 61 -1.39 -10.50 -0.58
N SER A 62 -2.65 -10.88 -0.37
CA SER A 62 -3.13 -12.25 -0.54
C SER A 62 -3.57 -12.56 -1.98
N LEU A 63 -3.19 -11.75 -2.97
CA LEU A 63 -3.55 -12.01 -4.36
C LEU A 63 -2.64 -13.08 -4.94
N GLU A 64 -3.25 -14.08 -5.56
CA GLU A 64 -2.54 -15.09 -6.35
C GLU A 64 -2.40 -14.63 -7.82
N GLU A 65 -1.62 -15.34 -8.62
CA GLU A 65 -1.37 -15.01 -10.03
C GLU A 65 -2.67 -14.85 -10.84
N GLU A 66 -3.66 -15.72 -10.60
CA GLU A 66 -4.97 -15.66 -11.26
C GLU A 66 -5.72 -14.37 -10.89
N ASP A 67 -5.67 -13.96 -9.62
CA ASP A 67 -6.27 -12.72 -9.14
C ASP A 67 -5.60 -11.51 -9.79
N VAL A 68 -4.27 -11.51 -9.87
CA VAL A 68 -3.49 -10.43 -10.48
C VAL A 68 -3.80 -10.30 -11.98
N THR A 69 -3.94 -11.42 -12.69
CA THR A 69 -4.34 -11.44 -14.10
C THR A 69 -5.72 -10.82 -14.30
N ALA A 70 -6.68 -11.18 -13.44
CA ALA A 70 -8.02 -10.62 -13.50
C ALA A 70 -8.06 -9.13 -13.09
N LEU A 71 -7.29 -8.73 -12.08
CA LEU A 71 -7.16 -7.34 -11.65
C LEU A 71 -6.52 -6.47 -12.73
N SER A 72 -5.53 -7.01 -13.44
CA SER A 72 -4.86 -6.36 -14.58
C SER A 72 -5.84 -6.04 -15.70
N THR A 73 -6.80 -6.94 -15.96
CA THR A 73 -7.85 -6.71 -16.98
C THR A 73 -8.71 -5.49 -16.64
N SER A 74 -8.95 -5.23 -15.35
CA SER A 74 -9.79 -4.11 -14.89
C SER A 74 -9.01 -2.81 -14.68
N TYR A 75 -7.79 -2.88 -14.12
CA TYR A 75 -7.06 -1.72 -13.62
C TYR A 75 -5.58 -1.67 -14.04
N GLY A 76 -5.09 -2.63 -14.83
CA GLY A 76 -3.67 -2.79 -15.11
C GLY A 76 -3.01 -1.53 -15.65
N ARG A 77 -3.67 -0.81 -16.57
CA ARG A 77 -3.15 0.46 -17.09
C ARG A 77 -3.05 1.53 -16.01
N GLN A 78 -4.03 1.63 -15.12
CA GLN A 78 -4.03 2.62 -14.05
C GLN A 78 -2.94 2.30 -13.02
N LEU A 79 -2.88 1.04 -12.58
CA LEU A 79 -1.90 0.56 -11.61
C LEU A 79 -0.46 0.67 -12.13
N ALA A 80 -0.24 0.40 -13.41
CA ALA A 80 1.09 0.51 -14.03
C ALA A 80 1.62 1.94 -14.09
N ASN A 81 0.78 2.96 -13.89
CA ASN A 81 1.19 4.37 -13.89
C ASN A 81 1.31 4.97 -12.49
N VAL A 82 0.95 4.24 -11.43
CA VAL A 82 1.11 4.71 -10.06
C VAL A 82 2.59 4.86 -9.75
N GLN A 83 2.99 6.03 -9.27
CA GLN A 83 4.39 6.32 -8.94
C GLN A 83 4.76 6.08 -7.49
N ASN A 84 3.78 6.20 -6.58
CA ASN A 84 4.03 6.06 -5.14
C ASN A 84 3.16 4.96 -4.55
N VAL A 85 3.76 4.11 -3.73
CA VAL A 85 3.04 3.16 -2.89
C VAL A 85 3.32 3.44 -1.43
N ILE A 86 2.36 3.11 -0.56
CA ILE A 86 2.53 3.16 0.88
C ILE A 86 2.11 1.84 1.51
N LEU A 87 2.89 1.39 2.49
CA LEU A 87 2.63 0.20 3.30
C LEU A 87 3.15 0.40 4.72
N SER A 88 2.70 -0.45 5.64
CA SER A 88 3.25 -0.49 6.99
C SER A 88 4.67 -1.07 6.96
N VAL A 89 5.52 -0.50 7.79
CA VAL A 89 6.82 -1.05 8.19
C VAL A 89 6.76 -2.50 8.68
N THR A 90 5.64 -2.95 9.25
CA THR A 90 5.45 -4.35 9.67
C THR A 90 5.42 -5.30 8.49
N ASP A 91 4.89 -4.82 7.37
CA ASP A 91 4.64 -5.66 6.21
C ASP A 91 5.83 -5.58 5.24
N TRP A 92 6.66 -4.54 5.38
CA TRP A 92 7.84 -4.28 4.54
C TRP A 92 8.73 -5.50 4.26
N SER A 93 8.90 -6.41 5.23
CA SER A 93 9.77 -7.59 5.05
C SER A 93 9.27 -8.59 4.02
N GLU A 94 7.97 -8.61 3.71
CA GLU A 94 7.33 -9.59 2.82
C GLU A 94 6.95 -8.98 1.47
N ILE A 95 7.22 -7.69 1.25
CA ILE A 95 6.78 -6.98 0.04
C ILE A 95 7.36 -7.59 -1.25
N ALA A 96 8.57 -8.15 -1.21
CA ALA A 96 9.24 -8.70 -2.40
C ALA A 96 8.51 -9.88 -3.03
N ASP A 97 7.71 -10.61 -2.26
CA ASP A 97 7.04 -11.82 -2.71
C ASP A 97 5.61 -11.55 -3.19
N LEU A 98 5.18 -10.27 -3.24
CA LEU A 98 3.80 -9.93 -3.59
C LEU A 98 3.56 -9.90 -5.11
N GLU A 99 2.64 -10.72 -5.59
CA GLU A 99 2.27 -10.77 -7.01
C GLU A 99 1.75 -9.42 -7.54
N ILE A 100 1.14 -8.58 -6.69
CA ILE A 100 0.63 -7.26 -7.09
C ILE A 100 1.72 -6.33 -7.62
N LEU A 101 2.99 -6.53 -7.24
CA LEU A 101 4.12 -5.71 -7.72
C LEU A 101 4.26 -5.77 -9.25
N ARG A 102 3.81 -6.85 -9.87
CA ARG A 102 3.83 -7.05 -11.33
C ARG A 102 2.94 -6.03 -12.07
N LEU A 103 1.92 -5.49 -11.39
CA LEU A 103 1.04 -4.46 -11.97
C LEU A 103 1.56 -3.04 -11.75
N LEU A 104 2.64 -2.85 -10.99
CA LEU A 104 3.07 -1.56 -10.47
C LEU A 104 4.36 -1.03 -11.13
N GLY A 105 4.52 -1.23 -12.43
CA GLY A 105 5.75 -0.87 -13.18
C GLY A 105 6.10 0.62 -13.27
N GLY A 106 5.24 1.50 -12.76
CA GLY A 106 5.46 2.94 -12.65
C GLY A 106 6.06 3.40 -11.33
N VAL A 107 6.12 2.51 -10.32
CA VAL A 107 6.50 2.88 -8.96
C VAL A 107 7.96 3.30 -8.92
N ASN A 108 8.21 4.47 -8.34
CA ASN A 108 9.54 5.03 -8.12
C ASN A 108 9.84 5.29 -6.64
N THR A 109 8.80 5.37 -5.81
CA THR A 109 8.88 5.72 -4.40
C THR A 109 8.03 4.76 -3.57
N ILE A 110 8.65 4.15 -2.58
CA ILE A 110 7.94 3.41 -1.54
C ILE A 110 7.95 4.21 -0.24
N GLN A 111 6.76 4.44 0.30
CA GLN A 111 6.55 5.12 1.56
C GLN A 111 6.29 4.08 2.65
N ILE A 112 7.18 4.02 3.63
CA ILE A 112 7.12 3.11 4.77
C ILE A 112 6.47 3.87 5.94
N LEU A 113 5.28 3.43 6.31
CA LEU A 113 4.53 4.00 7.43
C LEU A 113 5.06 3.45 8.76
N LEU A 114 5.45 4.35 9.67
CA LEU A 114 5.91 3.98 11.01
C LEU A 114 4.78 3.46 11.91
N ALA A 115 5.08 2.41 12.66
CA ALA A 115 4.27 1.97 13.80
C ALA A 115 4.43 2.92 15.00
N VAL A 116 3.50 2.86 15.98
CA VAL A 116 3.47 3.79 17.15
C VAL A 116 4.81 3.86 17.89
N ASN A 117 5.52 2.75 17.95
CA ASN A 117 6.73 2.58 18.78
C ASN A 117 8.02 2.50 17.95
N GLN A 118 7.97 2.88 16.67
CA GLN A 118 9.14 2.84 15.81
C GLN A 118 9.59 4.25 15.43
N THR A 119 10.91 4.40 15.36
CA THR A 119 11.59 5.61 14.96
C THR A 119 12.12 5.45 13.53
N PRO A 120 12.40 6.57 12.83
CA PRO A 120 13.05 6.48 11.52
C PRO A 120 14.37 5.68 11.52
N ALA A 121 15.10 5.70 12.64
CA ALA A 121 16.35 4.95 12.79
C ALA A 121 16.15 3.43 12.76
N ASP A 122 15.00 2.94 13.21
CA ASP A 122 14.67 1.51 13.20
C ASP A 122 14.44 1.00 11.77
N VAL A 123 14.00 1.88 10.86
CA VAL A 123 13.71 1.55 9.45
C VAL A 123 14.97 1.48 8.59
N LEU A 124 16.03 2.23 8.93
CA LEU A 124 17.31 2.19 8.20
C LEU A 124 17.93 0.78 8.17
N GLN A 125 17.69 -0.04 9.20
CA GLN A 125 18.15 -1.44 9.24
C GLN A 125 17.38 -2.35 8.27
N LEU A 126 16.21 -1.94 7.78
CA LEU A 126 15.36 -2.71 6.88
C LEU A 126 15.74 -2.54 5.40
N GLN A 127 16.57 -1.55 5.06
CA GLN A 127 16.95 -1.19 3.69
C GLN A 127 17.91 -2.21 3.05
N HIS A 128 18.75 -2.88 3.84
CA HIS A 128 19.83 -3.73 3.32
C HIS A 128 19.39 -5.07 2.72
N ARG A 129 18.08 -5.39 2.67
CA ARG A 129 17.63 -6.76 2.40
C ARG A 129 16.67 -6.94 1.23
N VAL A 130 16.03 -5.87 0.72
CA VAL A 130 14.91 -6.03 -0.21
C VAL A 130 15.21 -5.36 -1.55
N GLN A 131 15.64 -6.16 -2.53
CA GLN A 131 15.72 -5.75 -3.93
C GLN A 131 14.34 -5.93 -4.55
N LEU A 132 13.64 -4.83 -4.84
CA LEU A 132 12.28 -4.87 -5.38
C LEU A 132 12.26 -4.59 -6.88
N GLN A 133 11.75 -5.57 -7.62
CA GLN A 133 11.44 -5.45 -9.03
C GLN A 133 9.95 -5.14 -9.21
N PHE A 134 9.64 -4.16 -10.04
CA PHE A 134 8.28 -3.71 -10.31
C PHE A 134 7.92 -3.98 -11.77
N GLY A 135 6.89 -4.78 -12.01
CA GLY A 135 6.53 -5.25 -13.36
C GLY A 135 7.62 -6.10 -14.02
N ASP A 136 7.54 -6.22 -15.35
CA ASP A 136 8.54 -6.92 -16.18
C ASP A 136 9.75 -6.04 -16.54
N ASP A 137 10.00 -4.99 -15.74
CA ASP A 137 11.05 -4.00 -16.00
C ASP A 137 12.30 -4.30 -15.13
N GLU A 138 13.49 -4.05 -15.65
CA GLU A 138 14.76 -4.17 -14.91
C GLU A 138 14.98 -3.00 -13.93
N ARG A 139 14.09 -2.00 -13.93
CA ARG A 139 14.14 -0.86 -13.00
C ARG A 139 13.85 -1.31 -11.56
N TRP A 140 14.82 -1.05 -10.69
CA TRP A 140 14.68 -1.16 -9.25
C TRP A 140 14.00 0.09 -8.69
N CYS A 141 13.18 -0.08 -7.64
CA CYS A 141 12.70 1.09 -6.90
C CYS A 141 13.89 1.83 -6.28
N SER A 142 13.97 3.13 -6.58
CA SER A 142 15.13 3.95 -6.26
C SER A 142 14.98 4.77 -4.98
N ILE A 143 13.76 4.99 -4.47
CA ILE A 143 13.52 5.91 -3.35
C ILE A 143 12.66 5.24 -2.26
N PHE A 144 13.16 5.27 -1.03
CA PHE A 144 12.42 4.86 0.16
C PHE A 144 12.20 6.07 1.06
N ARG A 145 10.95 6.34 1.43
CA ARG A 145 10.59 7.43 2.33
C ARG A 145 9.91 6.91 3.58
N ILE A 146 10.24 7.49 4.71
CA ILE A 146 9.59 7.19 5.98
C ILE A 146 8.49 8.22 6.18
N VAL A 147 7.29 7.76 6.50
CA VAL A 147 6.13 8.63 6.73
C VAL A 147 5.46 8.37 8.07
N ASP A 148 4.88 9.43 8.65
CA ASP A 148 4.02 9.32 9.83
C ASP A 148 2.58 8.90 9.47
N ARG A 149 1.73 8.72 10.49
CA ARG A 149 0.31 8.36 10.34
C ARG A 149 -0.56 9.43 9.67
N LEU A 150 -0.02 10.64 9.50
CA LEU A 150 -0.64 11.74 8.75
C LEU A 150 -0.10 11.82 7.31
N TYR A 151 0.75 10.86 6.92
CA TYR A 151 1.38 10.79 5.61
C TYR A 151 2.31 11.96 5.31
N ASN A 152 2.94 12.53 6.35
CA ASN A 152 4.02 13.48 6.19
C ASN A 152 5.35 12.74 6.09
N VAL A 153 6.24 13.22 5.23
CA VAL A 153 7.60 12.67 5.10
C VAL A 153 8.40 13.05 6.33
N CYS A 154 8.88 12.05 7.06
CA CYS A 154 9.72 12.21 8.25
C CYS A 154 11.19 11.91 7.97
N GLY A 155 11.50 11.29 6.83
CA GLY A 155 12.86 10.97 6.40
C GLY A 155 12.88 10.31 5.02
N GLU A 156 14.08 10.27 4.43
CA GLU A 156 14.40 9.51 3.22
C GLU A 156 15.54 8.56 3.56
N VAL A 157 15.50 7.37 2.97
CA VAL A 157 16.36 6.22 3.28
C VAL A 157 17.13 5.83 2.03
#